data_AF-A0A2V7KEM4-F1
#
_entry.id   AF-A0A2V7KEM4-F1
#
_cell.length_a   1.000
_cell.length_b   1.000
_cell.length_c   1.000
_cell.angle_alpha   90.00
_cell.angle_beta   90.00
_cell.angle_gamma   90.00
#
_symmetry.space_group_name_H-M   'P 1'
#
loop_
_entity.id
_entity.type
_entity.pdbx_description
1 polymer ?
#
loop_
_entity_poly.entity_id
_entity_poly.type
_entity_poly.pdbx_seq_one_letter_code
_entity_poly.pdbx_strand_id
1 'polypeptide(L)'
;MLTKAAVTFVAAAAVFGPCDPTGLRHPKDLIGTWGGENAAVIADDTSAHVHIGCTYGNIHQQLILDADGRFDLPGEQNITAHPVDRGILHPARFVGRVRGGEMTLTITLTDTTVTLGPVVVFYGKEPRMGPCPICRRGH
;
A
#
# COMPACT_ATOMS: atom_id res chain seq x y z
N MET A 1 34.60 9.69 67.63
CA MET A 1 33.35 9.03 67.18
C MET A 1 32.73 9.94 66.12
N LEU A 2 32.92 9.62 64.83
CA LEU A 2 32.33 10.35 63.71
C LEU A 2 31.49 9.37 62.88
N THR A 3 30.20 9.66 62.78
CA THR A 3 29.13 8.81 62.25
C THR A 3 29.21 8.73 60.72
N LYS A 4 29.29 7.53 60.14
CA LYS A 4 29.18 7.30 58.69
C LYS A 4 27.70 7.34 58.30
N ALA A 5 27.29 8.34 57.53
CA ALA A 5 25.98 8.37 56.88
C ALA A 5 26.00 7.41 55.67
N ALA A 6 25.18 6.35 55.72
CA ALA A 6 24.97 5.45 54.60
C ALA A 6 23.84 6.01 53.73
N VAL A 7 24.19 6.49 52.53
CA VAL A 7 23.23 6.93 51.52
C VAL A 7 22.82 5.72 50.70
N THR A 8 21.57 5.29 50.85
CA THR A 8 20.98 4.18 50.10
C THR A 8 20.53 4.70 48.73
N PHE A 9 21.23 4.29 47.66
CA PHE A 9 20.81 4.58 46.29
C PHE A 9 19.67 3.64 45.91
N VAL A 10 18.46 4.18 45.76
CA VAL A 10 17.33 3.47 45.16
C VAL A 10 17.55 3.45 43.65
N ALA A 11 17.89 2.29 43.10
CA ALA A 11 17.98 2.08 41.66
C ALA A 11 16.56 2.03 41.06
N ALA A 12 16.13 3.13 40.44
CA ALA A 12 14.94 3.15 39.61
C ALA A 12 15.23 2.44 38.28
N ALA A 13 14.69 1.24 38.09
CA ALA A 13 14.75 0.53 36.82
C ALA A 13 13.83 1.22 35.81
N ALA A 14 14.40 2.06 34.94
CA ALA A 14 13.72 2.58 33.77
C ALA A 14 13.50 1.44 32.77
N VAL A 15 12.24 1.08 32.52
CA VAL A 15 11.84 0.12 31.49
C VAL A 15 12.05 0.79 30.14
N PHE A 16 13.22 0.57 29.53
CA PHE A 16 13.43 0.88 28.12
C PHE A 16 12.65 -0.16 27.30
N GLY A 17 11.47 0.23 26.83
CA GLY A 17 10.82 -0.47 25.73
C GLY A 17 11.77 -0.50 24.52
N PRO A 18 11.72 -1.54 23.67
CA PRO A 18 12.62 -1.62 22.53
C PRO A 18 12.37 -0.43 21.61
N CYS A 19 13.33 0.51 21.58
CA CYS A 19 13.41 1.51 20.53
C CYS A 19 13.80 0.77 19.26
N ASP A 20 12.85 0.58 18.35
CA ASP A 20 13.09 0.06 17.01
C ASP A 20 13.86 1.15 16.21
N PRO A 21 15.18 1.01 15.99
CA PRO A 21 16.03 2.10 15.52
C PRO A 21 15.81 2.43 14.04
N THR A 22 14.95 1.69 13.35
CA THR A 22 14.62 1.91 11.94
C THR A 22 13.39 2.78 11.75
N GLY A 23 12.46 2.88 12.72
CA GLY A 23 11.22 3.66 12.57
C GLY A 23 10.34 3.24 11.38
N LEU A 24 10.72 2.17 10.66
CA LEU A 24 9.97 1.61 9.56
C LEU A 24 8.84 0.80 10.17
N ARG A 25 7.75 1.48 10.54
CA ARG A 25 6.45 0.81 10.56
C ARG A 25 6.21 0.31 9.15
N HIS A 26 6.63 -0.93 8.88
CA HIS A 26 6.05 -1.67 7.78
C HIS A 26 4.55 -1.59 8.02
N PRO A 27 3.73 -1.13 7.05
CA PRO A 27 2.31 -1.32 7.14
C PRO A 27 2.13 -2.82 7.27
N LYS A 28 1.95 -3.29 8.51
CA LYS A 28 1.78 -4.71 8.79
C LYS A 28 0.54 -5.22 8.05
N ASP A 29 -0.37 -4.28 7.80
CA ASP A 29 -1.52 -4.39 6.94
C ASP A 29 -1.41 -3.27 5.89
N LEU A 30 -1.49 -3.60 4.60
CA LEU A 30 -1.45 -2.61 3.50
C LEU A 30 -2.73 -1.75 3.39
N ILE A 31 -3.62 -1.89 4.38
CA ILE A 31 -4.92 -1.24 4.49
C ILE A 31 -4.77 0.28 4.46
N GLY A 32 -5.58 0.92 3.64
CA GLY A 32 -5.64 2.37 3.48
C GLY A 32 -5.43 2.81 2.03
N THR A 33 -5.36 4.14 1.87
CA THR A 33 -5.16 4.78 0.57
C THR A 33 -3.68 4.98 0.29
N TRP A 34 -3.28 4.64 -0.93
CA TRP A 34 -1.97 4.88 -1.50
C TRP A 34 -2.12 5.73 -2.76
N GLY A 35 -1.49 6.90 -2.79
CA GLY A 35 -1.61 7.84 -3.91
C GLY A 35 -0.31 8.04 -4.66
N GLY A 36 -0.41 8.13 -5.98
CA GLY A 36 0.69 8.42 -6.90
C GLY A 36 0.27 9.43 -7.96
N GLU A 37 1.16 9.65 -8.92
CA GLU A 37 0.82 10.40 -10.13
C GLU A 37 0.12 9.44 -11.10
N ASN A 38 -1.12 9.76 -11.49
CA ASN A 38 -2.00 8.91 -12.30
C ASN A 38 -2.18 7.50 -11.74
N ALA A 39 -2.09 7.32 -10.42
CA ALA A 39 -2.25 6.03 -9.79
C ALA A 39 -2.83 6.14 -8.38
N ALA A 40 -3.65 5.17 -8.03
CA ALA A 40 -4.20 5.01 -6.69
C ALA A 40 -4.31 3.51 -6.36
N VAL A 41 -4.08 3.16 -5.10
CA VAL A 41 -4.46 1.85 -4.53
C VAL A 41 -5.24 2.13 -3.24
N ILE A 42 -6.43 1.56 -3.13
CA ILE A 42 -7.24 1.61 -1.91
C ILE A 42 -7.38 0.18 -1.46
N ALA A 43 -6.67 -0.18 -0.39
CA ALA A 43 -6.68 -1.54 0.13
C ALA A 43 -7.48 -1.62 1.43
N ASP A 44 -8.21 -2.71 1.59
CA ASP A 44 -8.88 -3.09 2.83
C ASP A 44 -8.41 -4.48 3.29
N ASP A 45 -9.07 -5.06 4.28
CA ASP A 45 -8.71 -6.36 4.87
C ASP A 45 -9.14 -7.56 4.00
N THR A 46 -9.87 -7.33 2.91
CA THR A 46 -10.42 -8.35 2.01
C THR A 46 -10.14 -8.10 0.53
N SER A 47 -9.76 -6.89 0.14
CA SER A 47 -9.68 -6.48 -1.26
C SER A 47 -8.71 -5.31 -1.46
N ALA A 48 -8.41 -5.00 -2.72
CA ALA A 48 -7.91 -3.69 -3.09
C ALA A 48 -8.47 -3.20 -4.42
N HIS A 49 -8.84 -1.93 -4.46
CA HIS A 49 -9.20 -1.20 -5.66
C HIS A 49 -7.99 -0.44 -6.20
N VAL A 50 -7.72 -0.58 -7.49
CA VAL A 50 -6.52 -0.02 -8.13
C VAL A 50 -6.91 0.84 -9.32
N HIS A 51 -6.27 2.01 -9.43
CA HIS A 51 -6.34 2.86 -10.62
C HIS A 51 -4.94 3.08 -11.20
N ILE A 52 -4.83 2.97 -12.52
CA ILE A 52 -3.69 3.47 -13.31
C ILE A 52 -4.23 4.24 -14.50
N GLY A 53 -3.93 5.53 -14.58
CA GLY A 53 -4.50 6.43 -15.56
C GLY A 53 -6.03 6.40 -15.50
N CYS A 54 -6.66 6.08 -16.63
CA CYS A 54 -8.11 6.07 -16.78
C CYS A 54 -8.69 4.66 -16.78
N THR A 55 -8.04 3.76 -16.04
CA THR A 55 -8.44 2.35 -15.87
C THR A 55 -8.69 2.09 -14.40
N TYR A 56 -9.40 1.01 -14.09
CA TYR A 56 -9.52 0.51 -12.72
C TYR A 56 -9.50 -1.01 -12.69
N GLY A 57 -9.24 -1.57 -11.53
CA GLY A 57 -9.33 -3.00 -11.28
C GLY A 57 -9.44 -3.32 -9.81
N ASN A 58 -9.65 -4.61 -9.54
CA ASN A 58 -9.81 -5.14 -8.20
C ASN A 58 -8.94 -6.37 -7.98
N ILE A 59 -8.38 -6.46 -6.78
CA ILE A 59 -7.84 -7.70 -6.21
C ILE A 59 -8.88 -8.17 -5.18
N HIS A 60 -9.34 -9.41 -5.28
CA HIS A 60 -10.43 -9.95 -4.45
C HIS A 60 -9.93 -10.72 -3.21
N GLN A 61 -8.76 -10.32 -2.71
CA GLN A 61 -8.17 -10.84 -1.49
C GLN A 61 -7.30 -9.76 -0.84
N GLN A 62 -7.01 -9.96 0.45
CA GLN A 62 -6.11 -9.08 1.19
C GLN A 62 -4.73 -8.99 0.51
N LEU A 63 -4.18 -7.77 0.47
CA LEU A 63 -2.81 -7.56 0.02
C LEU A 63 -1.84 -7.98 1.12
N ILE A 64 -1.33 -9.20 1.00
CA ILE A 64 -0.33 -9.78 1.89
C ILE A 64 1.02 -9.78 1.18
N LEU A 65 2.05 -9.27 1.85
CA LEU A 65 3.42 -9.27 1.35
C LEU A 65 4.16 -10.54 1.74
N ASP A 66 5.06 -10.98 0.86
CA ASP A 66 6.09 -11.97 1.18
C ASP A 66 7.21 -11.37 2.04
N ALA A 67 8.19 -12.20 2.42
CA ALA A 67 9.32 -11.80 3.25
C ALA A 67 10.23 -10.73 2.60
N ASP A 68 10.15 -10.55 1.28
CA ASP A 68 10.92 -9.56 0.52
C ASP A 68 10.11 -8.27 0.26
N GLY A 69 8.91 -8.17 0.84
CA GLY A 69 7.99 -7.06 0.65
C GLY A 69 7.32 -7.06 -0.73
N ARG A 70 7.19 -8.21 -1.39
CA ARG A 70 6.53 -8.33 -2.70
C ARG A 70 5.15 -8.96 -2.57
N PHE A 71 4.31 -8.73 -3.57
CA PHE A 71 3.08 -9.48 -3.78
C PHE A 71 2.91 -9.79 -5.26
N ASP A 72 2.22 -10.90 -5.54
CA ASP A 72 1.81 -11.30 -6.89
C ASP A 72 0.42 -11.95 -6.78
N LEU A 73 -0.62 -11.17 -7.06
CA LEU A 73 -2.01 -11.52 -6.80
C LEU A 73 -2.84 -11.50 -8.08
N PRO A 74 -3.75 -12.47 -8.28
CA PRO A 74 -4.76 -12.39 -9.33
C PRO A 74 -5.80 -11.31 -9.01
N GLY A 75 -6.41 -10.79 -10.07
CA GLY A 75 -7.55 -9.89 -10.00
C GLY A 75 -8.13 -9.63 -11.38
N GLU A 76 -8.81 -8.50 -11.53
CA GLU A 76 -9.43 -8.09 -12.79
C GLU A 76 -9.17 -6.61 -13.07
N GLN A 77 -9.00 -6.25 -14.34
CA GLN A 77 -8.74 -4.88 -14.79
C GLN A 77 -9.65 -4.50 -15.95
N ASN A 78 -10.28 -3.33 -15.85
CA ASN A 78 -11.01 -2.70 -16.94
C ASN A 78 -10.14 -1.60 -17.58
N ILE A 79 -9.62 -1.89 -18.77
CA ILE A 79 -8.77 -0.97 -19.54
C ILE A 79 -9.55 0.01 -20.42
N THR A 80 -10.88 -0.08 -20.42
CA THR A 80 -11.79 0.77 -21.22
C THR A 80 -12.76 1.56 -20.36
N ALA A 81 -12.41 1.84 -19.10
CA ALA A 81 -13.29 2.50 -18.13
C ALA A 81 -13.59 3.97 -18.45
N HIS A 82 -12.86 4.60 -19.37
CA HIS A 82 -13.06 6.00 -19.76
C HIS A 82 -12.96 6.15 -21.29
N PRO A 83 -13.73 7.07 -21.93
CA PRO A 83 -14.72 8.01 -21.37
C PRO A 83 -16.06 7.39 -20.97
N VAL A 84 -16.36 6.19 -21.48
CA VAL A 84 -17.58 5.45 -21.17
C VAL A 84 -17.18 4.09 -20.68
N ASP A 85 -17.52 3.79 -19.43
CA ASP A 85 -17.30 2.47 -18.86
C ASP A 85 -18.32 1.47 -19.41
N ARG A 86 -17.82 0.43 -20.10
CA ARG A 86 -18.63 -0.69 -20.60
C ARG A 86 -18.65 -1.90 -19.66
N GLY A 87 -17.94 -1.84 -18.54
CA GLY A 87 -17.84 -2.92 -17.56
C GLY A 87 -17.07 -4.14 -18.04
N ILE A 88 -16.18 -3.98 -19.04
CA ILE A 88 -15.40 -5.09 -19.59
C ILE A 88 -14.18 -5.30 -18.69
N LEU A 89 -14.22 -6.38 -17.90
CA LEU A 89 -13.15 -6.80 -17.01
C LEU A 89 -12.32 -7.89 -17.66
N HIS A 90 -10.99 -7.73 -17.60
CA HIS A 90 -10.02 -8.70 -18.05
C HIS A 90 -9.32 -9.33 -16.85
N PRO A 91 -9.07 -10.66 -16.83
CA PRO A 91 -8.28 -11.28 -15.78
C PRO A 91 -6.85 -10.72 -15.80
N ALA A 92 -6.33 -10.32 -14.64
CA ALA A 92 -5.05 -9.64 -14.52
C ALA A 92 -4.18 -10.20 -13.37
N ARG A 93 -2.86 -10.00 -13.49
CA ARG A 93 -1.87 -10.20 -12.42
C ARG A 93 -1.38 -8.85 -11.93
N PHE A 94 -1.45 -8.66 -10.63
CA PHE A 94 -0.98 -7.48 -9.92
C PHE A 94 0.32 -7.86 -9.21
N VAL A 95 1.42 -7.33 -9.72
CA VAL A 95 2.75 -7.56 -9.15
C VAL A 95 3.25 -6.27 -8.55
N GLY A 96 3.59 -6.30 -7.27
CA GLY A 96 4.09 -5.11 -6.60
C GLY A 96 5.16 -5.39 -5.58
N ARG A 97 5.83 -4.32 -5.19
CA ARG A 97 6.86 -4.31 -4.15
C ARG A 97 6.68 -3.09 -3.27
N VAL A 98 6.67 -3.33 -1.97
CA VAL A 98 6.54 -2.31 -0.93
C VAL A 98 7.86 -2.20 -0.19
N ARG A 99 8.33 -0.96 -0.02
CA ARG A 99 9.51 -0.62 0.78
C ARG A 99 9.17 0.58 1.63
N GLY A 100 8.96 0.35 2.93
CA GLY A 100 8.43 1.38 3.83
C GLY A 100 7.03 1.82 3.39
N GLY A 101 6.84 3.12 3.15
CA GLY A 101 5.58 3.71 2.70
C GLY A 101 5.45 3.90 1.19
N GLU A 102 6.34 3.29 0.39
CA GLU A 102 6.33 3.36 -1.07
C GLU A 102 5.99 1.98 -1.66
N MET A 103 5.07 1.96 -2.63
CA MET A 103 4.68 0.78 -3.39
C MET A 103 4.92 1.01 -4.88
N THR A 104 5.70 0.13 -5.51
CA THR A 104 5.78 0.02 -6.98
C THR A 104 4.81 -1.07 -7.43
N LEU A 105 3.97 -0.79 -8.44
CA LEU A 105 2.94 -1.69 -8.92
C LEU A 105 2.95 -1.79 -10.45
N THR A 106 2.84 -3.02 -10.96
CA THR A 106 2.62 -3.35 -12.37
C THR A 106 1.40 -4.26 -12.48
N ILE A 107 0.56 -4.02 -13.49
CA ILE A 107 -0.61 -4.84 -13.79
C ILE A 107 -0.45 -5.43 -15.18
N THR A 108 -0.56 -6.74 -15.34
CA THR A 108 -0.52 -7.42 -16.63
C THR A 108 -1.83 -8.17 -16.83
N LEU A 109 -2.54 -7.89 -17.92
CA LEU A 109 -3.72 -8.66 -18.31
C LEU A 109 -3.25 -10.03 -18.82
N THR A 110 -3.91 -11.09 -18.38
CA THR A 110 -3.50 -12.49 -18.63
C THR A 110 -4.07 -13.07 -19.92
N ASP A 111 -5.10 -12.42 -20.47
CA ASP A 111 -5.78 -12.78 -21.71
C ASP A 111 -5.40 -11.87 -22.89
N THR A 112 -4.55 -10.87 -22.66
CA THR A 112 -4.05 -9.94 -23.68
C THR A 112 -2.54 -9.69 -23.49
N THR A 113 -1.96 -8.81 -24.31
CA THR A 113 -0.56 -8.35 -24.16
C THR A 113 -0.43 -7.04 -23.38
N VAL A 114 -1.54 -6.53 -22.81
CA VAL A 114 -1.56 -5.22 -22.16
C VAL A 114 -0.88 -5.28 -20.79
N THR A 115 0.00 -4.32 -20.54
CA THR A 115 0.65 -4.09 -19.25
C THR A 115 0.51 -2.62 -18.87
N LEU A 116 0.14 -2.35 -17.62
CA LEU A 116 0.03 -1.03 -17.02
C LEU A 116 1.12 -0.85 -15.96
N GLY A 117 1.80 0.29 -15.98
CA GLY A 117 2.89 0.62 -15.06
C GLY A 117 4.29 0.26 -15.61
N PRO A 118 5.32 0.21 -14.74
CA PRO A 118 5.23 0.37 -13.30
C PRO A 118 4.80 1.78 -12.88
N VAL A 119 3.94 1.86 -11.86
CA VAL A 119 3.60 3.12 -11.18
C VAL A 119 4.09 3.09 -9.74
N VAL A 120 4.28 4.27 -9.15
CA VAL A 120 4.68 4.42 -7.75
C VAL A 120 3.59 5.15 -6.98
N VAL A 121 3.12 4.54 -5.89
CA VAL A 121 2.15 5.11 -4.97
C VAL A 121 2.71 5.14 -3.56
N PHE A 122 2.27 6.12 -2.76
CA PHE A 122 2.76 6.37 -1.41
C PHE A 122 1.62 6.28 -0.41
N TYR A 123 1.85 5.61 0.71
CA TYR A 123 0.86 5.45 1.76
C TYR A 123 0.39 6.80 2.31
N GLY A 124 -0.93 6.97 2.43
CA GLY A 124 -1.57 8.18 2.95
C GLY A 124 -1.48 9.41 2.05
N LYS A 125 -0.86 9.30 0.87
CA LYS A 125 -0.82 10.41 -0.10
C LYS A 125 -2.11 10.45 -0.90
N GLU A 126 -2.65 11.65 -1.13
CA GLU A 126 -3.79 11.85 -2.02
C GLU A 126 -3.40 11.51 -3.47
N PRO A 127 -4.17 10.67 -4.18
CA PRO A 127 -3.92 10.39 -5.60
C PRO A 127 -4.05 11.64 -6.47
N ARG A 128 -3.07 11.85 -7.35
CA ARG A 128 -3.15 12.90 -8.38
C ARG A 128 -3.57 12.25 -9.69
N MET A 129 -4.86 12.27 -9.96
CA MET A 129 -5.41 11.70 -11.18
C MET A 129 -5.47 12.74 -12.30
N GLY A 130 -5.26 12.30 -13.54
CA GLY A 130 -5.45 13.11 -14.74
C GLY A 130 -6.92 13.45 -15.01
N PRO A 131 -7.30 13.75 -16.27
CA PRO A 131 -8.63 14.28 -16.61
C PRO A 131 -9.80 13.29 -16.43
N CYS A 132 -9.54 12.11 -15.88
CA CYS A 132 -10.50 11.02 -15.81
C CYS A 132 -11.27 11.07 -14.47
N PRO A 133 -12.60 11.29 -14.48
CA PRO A 133 -13.38 11.54 -13.27
C PRO A 133 -13.67 10.27 -12.44
N ILE A 134 -13.01 9.15 -12.72
CA ILE A 134 -13.27 7.84 -12.10
C ILE A 134 -13.02 7.87 -10.58
N CYS A 135 -12.22 8.82 -10.10
CA CYS A 135 -11.84 8.94 -8.69
C CYS A 135 -12.46 10.16 -7.98
N ARG A 136 -13.51 10.81 -8.53
CA ARG A 136 -13.94 12.11 -7.98
C ARG A 136 -14.55 12.05 -6.59
N ARG A 137 -15.06 10.91 -6.09
CA ARG A 137 -15.51 10.73 -4.69
C ARG A 137 -15.52 9.24 -4.30
N GLY A 138 -14.71 8.87 -3.32
CA GLY A 138 -15.05 7.76 -2.43
C GLY A 138 -16.15 8.24 -1.50
N HIS A 139 -17.27 7.52 -1.47
CA HIS A 139 -18.32 7.65 -0.47
C HIS A 139 -18.18 6.50 0.52
#